data_AF-A0A7R9H6A1-F1
#
_entry.id   AF-A0A7R9H6A1-F1
#
_cell.length_a   1.000
_cell.length_b   1.000
_cell.length_c   1.000
_cell.angle_alpha   90.00
_cell.angle_beta   90.00
_cell.angle_gamma   90.00
#
_symmetry.space_group_name_H-M   'P 1'
#
loop_
_entity.id
_entity.type
_entity.pdbx_description
1 polymer ?
#
loop_
_entity_poly.entity_id
_entity_poly.type
_entity_poly.pdbx_seq_one_letter_code
_entity_poly.pdbx_strand_id
1 'polypeptide(L)'
;MSESCRLSYDNKIILAPMVRTGTLPMRLLALDYGADIVYCEELIDWKLLRSTRKENGMNKYILFEWISGPVASLVLNDSSQLTSDDQHLVYFQFFLSPEVLGTVDFIDQTDGSVVFRTCLREKPNVVLQIGTSCPERALKVAKLVENDVAAIDVNMGCPKEFSIKGGMGSALLSQPEKAQNILTTLVRGTKIPVTCKIRILPQLADTLELCHALARTGISAIAIHGRTREERPQHANHNDIIKAVAQCLDIPVIANGGSKEIDRYEDIATFKQATGCSSVMLARAAQWNCSVFRPDGKLPLDEVIVSYLRYAIEYDNSGSNTKYCVQNMLRELQETMRGKKFLETQTLEQMCSLWGLGEQCRQKQVEMKQRGLLGRRDVVPASLEPRLKKRKVEEGGDTVTELQCAFLRNVYGSDVELPKTRLLMWSRKNRVRQPEYNTVQEDKLFKSVVTVDGKKYSSSFWSVYIRQEKNKRWAEQGAALVCLWALGLESIETLSKHGCIL
;
A
#
# COMPACT_ATOMS: atom_id res chain seq x y z
N MET A 1 -18.17 22.81 10.11
CA MET A 1 -18.22 22.40 8.69
C MET A 1 -19.68 22.29 8.33
N SER A 2 -20.13 22.96 7.26
CA SER A 2 -21.51 22.86 6.78
C SER A 2 -21.86 21.41 6.42
N GLU A 3 -23.13 21.02 6.54
CA GLU A 3 -23.63 19.69 6.17
C GLU A 3 -23.31 19.29 4.71
N SER A 4 -22.99 20.25 3.84
CA SER A 4 -22.67 20.06 2.42
C SER A 4 -21.33 19.37 2.11
N CYS A 5 -20.50 19.03 3.11
CA CYS A 5 -19.17 18.45 2.90
C CYS A 5 -19.04 16.97 3.32
N ARG A 6 -20.16 16.30 3.66
CA ARG A 6 -20.17 14.91 4.15
C ARG A 6 -20.41 13.94 2.99
N LEU A 7 -19.63 12.85 2.93
CA LEU A 7 -19.76 11.84 1.86
C LEU A 7 -21.17 11.23 1.85
N SER A 8 -21.87 11.34 0.72
CA SER A 8 -23.18 10.70 0.48
C SER A 8 -23.01 9.33 -0.16
N TYR A 9 -23.85 8.38 0.24
CA TYR A 9 -23.86 7.00 -0.25
C TYR A 9 -25.02 6.71 -1.21
N ASP A 10 -25.80 7.72 -1.63
CA ASP A 10 -26.91 7.55 -2.55
C ASP A 10 -26.47 7.58 -4.01
N ASN A 11 -26.92 6.60 -4.80
CA ASN A 11 -26.64 6.53 -6.23
C ASN A 11 -25.15 6.56 -6.57
N LYS A 12 -24.37 5.72 -5.90
CA LYS A 12 -22.91 5.60 -6.05
C LYS A 12 -22.51 4.25 -6.63
N ILE A 13 -21.44 4.26 -7.41
CA ILE A 13 -20.71 3.09 -7.90
C ILE A 13 -19.39 3.01 -7.13
N ILE A 14 -19.19 1.92 -6.39
CA ILE A 14 -18.21 1.87 -5.30
C ILE A 14 -17.20 0.75 -5.56
N LEU A 15 -15.91 1.04 -5.40
CA LEU A 15 -14.87 0.01 -5.30
C LEU A 15 -14.92 -0.64 -3.91
N ALA A 16 -15.10 -1.95 -3.87
CA ALA A 16 -15.16 -2.73 -2.63
C ALA A 16 -13.80 -2.82 -1.92
N PRO A 17 -13.79 -2.98 -0.58
CA PRO A 17 -12.57 -3.26 0.15
C PRO A 17 -12.05 -4.65 -0.21
N MET A 18 -10.78 -4.73 -0.63
CA MET A 18 -10.14 -5.96 -1.07
C MET A 18 -8.70 -6.03 -0.55
N VAL A 19 -8.43 -6.96 0.38
CA VAL A 19 -7.08 -7.18 0.94
C VAL A 19 -6.06 -7.37 -0.17
N ARG A 20 -4.93 -6.65 -0.08
CA ARG A 20 -3.87 -6.47 -1.09
C ARG A 20 -4.28 -5.70 -2.36
N THR A 21 -5.52 -5.79 -2.81
CA THR A 21 -5.91 -5.15 -4.09
C THR A 21 -6.24 -3.68 -3.92
N GLY A 22 -6.92 -3.31 -2.82
CA GLY A 22 -7.38 -1.95 -2.52
C GLY A 22 -6.27 -1.01 -2.02
N THR A 23 -5.05 -1.14 -2.53
CA THR A 23 -3.96 -0.17 -2.31
C THR A 23 -4.14 1.07 -3.19
N LEU A 24 -3.39 2.15 -2.90
CA LEU A 24 -3.57 3.45 -3.57
C LEU A 24 -3.63 3.37 -5.11
N PRO A 25 -2.77 2.59 -5.82
CA PRO A 25 -2.84 2.53 -7.28
C PRO A 25 -4.18 2.03 -7.83
N MET A 26 -4.79 1.02 -7.20
CA MET A 26 -6.09 0.50 -7.63
C MET A 26 -7.21 1.50 -7.33
N ARG A 27 -7.14 2.20 -6.20
CA ARG A 27 -8.15 3.19 -5.83
C ARG A 27 -8.16 4.37 -6.79
N LEU A 28 -6.99 4.93 -7.10
CA LEU A 28 -6.87 6.01 -8.07
C LEU A 28 -7.32 5.59 -9.47
N LEU A 29 -6.94 4.37 -9.89
CA LEU A 29 -7.38 3.82 -11.16
C LEU A 29 -8.90 3.63 -11.23
N ALA A 30 -9.54 3.19 -10.14
CA ALA A 30 -10.99 3.07 -10.07
C ALA A 30 -11.67 4.44 -10.17
N LEU A 31 -11.12 5.48 -9.51
CA LEU A 31 -11.59 6.86 -9.62
C LEU A 31 -11.46 7.39 -11.06
N ASP A 32 -10.33 7.16 -11.74
CA ASP A 32 -10.16 7.55 -13.16
C ASP A 32 -11.22 6.93 -14.06
N TYR A 33 -11.61 5.71 -13.74
CA TYR A 33 -12.58 4.96 -14.51
C TYR A 33 -14.02 5.21 -14.08
N GLY A 34 -14.29 6.08 -13.12
CA GLY A 34 -15.65 6.51 -12.79
C GLY A 34 -16.26 5.87 -11.54
N ALA A 35 -15.48 5.23 -10.67
CA ALA A 35 -15.96 4.92 -9.33
C ALA A 35 -16.15 6.22 -8.53
N ASP A 36 -17.27 6.35 -7.83
CA ASP A 36 -17.57 7.53 -7.00
C ASP A 36 -16.92 7.44 -5.62
N ILE A 37 -16.77 6.22 -5.08
CA ILE A 37 -16.25 5.95 -3.74
C ILE A 37 -15.29 4.77 -3.82
N VAL A 38 -14.16 4.88 -3.12
CA VAL A 38 -13.13 3.83 -3.12
C VAL A 38 -12.80 3.38 -1.70
N TYR A 39 -13.09 2.11 -1.40
CA TYR A 39 -12.68 1.53 -0.13
C TYR A 39 -11.22 1.07 -0.20
N CYS A 40 -10.45 1.31 0.85
CA CYS A 40 -9.15 0.68 1.00
C CYS A 40 -9.29 -0.81 1.37
N GLU A 41 -8.17 -1.53 1.38
CA GLU A 41 -8.15 -2.86 1.97
C GLU A 41 -8.53 -2.86 3.45
N GLU A 42 -9.01 -4.00 3.97
CA GLU A 42 -9.21 -4.15 5.41
C GLU A 42 -7.87 -4.00 6.14
N LEU A 43 -7.79 -3.01 7.03
CA LEU A 43 -6.63 -2.77 7.89
C LEU A 43 -6.98 -3.08 9.35
N ILE A 44 -6.13 -3.86 10.00
CA ILE A 44 -6.35 -4.25 11.41
C ILE A 44 -6.03 -3.07 12.32
N ASP A 45 -6.94 -2.76 13.23
CA ASP A 45 -6.86 -1.60 14.14
C ASP A 45 -5.51 -1.51 14.87
N TRP A 46 -5.03 -2.62 15.43
CA TRP A 46 -3.74 -2.70 16.13
C TRP A 46 -2.55 -2.31 15.26
N LYS A 47 -2.59 -2.59 13.96
CA LYS A 47 -1.49 -2.24 13.05
C LYS A 47 -1.46 -0.73 12.79
N LEU A 48 -2.63 -0.12 12.61
CA LEU A 48 -2.74 1.33 12.47
C LEU A 48 -2.35 2.08 13.74
N LEU A 49 -2.70 1.56 14.93
CA LEU A 49 -2.29 2.20 16.21
C LEU A 49 -0.78 2.19 16.46
N ARG A 50 -0.04 1.26 15.84
CA ARG A 50 1.44 1.23 15.87
C ARG A 50 2.07 2.13 14.81
N SER A 51 1.25 2.79 13.99
CA SER A 51 1.72 3.57 12.87
C SER A 51 1.87 5.05 13.23
N THR A 52 2.85 5.72 12.60
CA THR A 52 2.98 7.18 12.63
C THR A 52 2.49 7.77 11.33
N ARG A 53 1.66 8.81 11.41
CA ARG A 53 1.25 9.62 10.27
C ARG A 53 2.43 10.50 9.81
N LYS A 54 2.85 10.36 8.56
CA LYS A 54 3.92 11.13 7.92
C LYS A 54 3.44 11.72 6.61
N GLU A 55 3.61 13.02 6.45
CA GLU A 55 3.35 13.71 5.19
C GLU A 55 4.60 13.64 4.30
N ASN A 56 4.46 13.09 3.10
CA ASN A 56 5.52 13.06 2.09
C ASN A 56 5.34 14.23 1.12
N GLY A 57 5.59 15.44 1.62
CA GLY A 57 5.53 16.68 0.85
C GLY A 57 4.16 17.35 0.85
N MET A 58 3.73 17.88 2.00
CA MET A 58 2.80 19.01 1.99
C MET A 58 3.52 20.23 2.55
N ASN A 59 3.48 21.33 1.79
CA ASN A 59 3.95 22.63 2.22
C ASN A 59 3.29 22.98 3.57
N LYS A 60 4.06 22.95 4.65
CA LYS A 60 3.75 23.80 5.80
C LYS A 60 4.24 25.19 5.42
N TYR A 61 3.36 26.00 4.85
CA TYR A 61 3.55 27.44 4.88
C TYR A 61 3.52 27.85 6.36
N ILE A 62 4.69 28.07 6.96
CA ILE A 62 4.78 28.76 8.24
C ILE A 62 4.81 30.24 7.88
N LEU A 63 3.66 30.91 7.95
CA LEU A 63 3.61 32.37 7.93
C LEU A 63 4.27 32.87 9.24
N PHE A 64 5.43 33.49 9.15
CA PHE A 64 5.89 34.42 10.18
C PHE A 64 5.49 35.82 9.73
N GLU A 65 4.57 36.46 10.43
CA GLU A 65 4.36 37.91 10.32
C GLU A 65 5.51 38.63 11.03
N TRP A 66 6.20 39.52 10.31
CA TRP A 66 6.96 40.62 10.92
C TRP A 66 6.80 41.90 10.10
N ILE A 67 6.88 43.02 10.82
CA ILE A 67 6.23 44.31 10.57
C ILE A 67 6.95 45.17 9.48
N SER A 68 6.13 45.67 8.54
CA SER A 68 6.20 46.83 7.60
C SER A 68 7.53 47.53 7.18
N GLY A 69 7.65 47.78 5.86
CA GLY A 69 8.45 48.86 5.22
C GLY A 69 8.37 48.82 3.66
N PRO A 70 8.43 49.95 2.92
CA PRO A 70 7.92 50.05 1.54
C PRO A 70 8.90 49.66 0.41
N VAL A 71 8.32 49.25 -0.72
CA VAL A 71 8.88 48.50 -1.85
C VAL A 71 9.35 49.41 -3.00
N ALA A 72 10.49 49.08 -3.61
CA ALA A 72 10.80 49.48 -5.00
C ALA A 72 10.88 48.24 -5.89
N SER A 73 10.21 48.32 -7.04
CA SER A 73 10.03 47.26 -8.04
C SER A 73 11.33 46.89 -8.76
N LEU A 74 11.62 45.59 -8.92
CA LEU A 74 12.65 45.10 -9.85
C LEU A 74 12.21 43.83 -10.59
N VAL A 75 12.28 43.93 -11.90
CA VAL A 75 12.13 42.88 -12.91
C VAL A 75 13.49 42.18 -13.05
N LEU A 76 13.51 40.85 -13.03
CA LEU A 76 14.70 40.03 -13.22
C LEU A 76 15.15 40.07 -14.69
N ASN A 77 16.41 40.44 -14.94
CA ASN A 77 17.11 40.10 -16.19
C ASN A 77 18.59 39.80 -15.92
N ASP A 78 19.12 38.89 -16.74
CA ASP A 78 20.43 38.26 -16.65
C ASP A 78 21.63 39.20 -16.55
N SER A 79 22.62 38.73 -15.78
CA SER A 79 24.06 39.04 -15.83
C SER A 79 24.60 40.36 -15.24
N SER A 80 25.73 40.17 -14.54
CA SER A 80 26.78 41.12 -14.13
C SER A 80 26.59 41.96 -12.85
N GLN A 81 27.60 41.78 -11.99
CA GLN A 81 28.10 42.51 -10.81
C GLN A 81 27.34 43.74 -10.29
N LEU A 82 27.23 43.85 -8.96
CA LEU A 82 27.25 45.13 -8.23
C LEU A 82 27.77 44.96 -6.79
N THR A 83 28.60 45.93 -6.39
CA THR A 83 29.19 46.17 -5.07
C THR A 83 28.23 46.91 -4.13
N SER A 84 28.65 47.06 -2.86
CA SER A 84 28.00 47.62 -1.66
C SER A 84 27.12 48.87 -1.87
N ASP A 85 26.10 49.19 -1.06
CA ASP A 85 26.08 49.33 0.40
C ASP A 85 24.71 48.99 1.01
N ASP A 86 24.73 48.73 2.31
CA ASP A 86 23.63 48.37 3.21
C ASP A 86 22.27 49.01 2.87
N GLN A 87 21.27 48.17 2.59
CA GLN A 87 19.93 48.27 3.18
C GLN A 87 19.09 47.00 2.91
N HIS A 88 18.42 46.54 3.97
CA HIS A 88 17.94 45.18 4.18
C HIS A 88 16.99 44.62 3.10
N LEU A 89 17.46 43.57 2.40
CA LEU A 89 16.65 42.64 1.60
C LEU A 89 16.05 41.56 2.51
N VAL A 90 14.72 41.43 2.53
CA VAL A 90 14.05 40.26 3.15
C VAL A 90 14.04 39.13 2.13
N TYR A 91 14.99 38.20 2.25
CA TYR A 91 14.94 36.94 1.52
C TYR A 91 14.01 35.96 2.23
N PHE A 92 12.87 35.65 1.61
CA PHE A 92 12.14 34.43 1.96
C PHE A 92 12.87 33.24 1.33
N GLN A 93 13.73 32.59 2.12
CA GLN A 93 14.23 31.28 1.72
C GLN A 93 13.15 30.25 2.06
N PHE A 94 12.26 30.00 1.09
CA PHE A 94 11.39 28.84 1.13
C PHE A 94 12.27 27.59 1.05
N PHE A 95 12.50 26.95 2.19
CA PHE A 95 12.95 25.56 2.18
C PHE A 95 11.75 24.70 1.76
N LEU A 96 11.53 24.60 0.46
CA LEU A 96 10.71 23.56 -0.12
C LEU A 96 11.38 22.23 0.23
N SER A 97 10.78 21.47 1.15
CA SER A 97 11.05 20.03 1.18
C SER A 97 10.58 19.51 -0.17
N PRO A 98 11.45 18.88 -0.99
CA PRO A 98 11.04 18.42 -2.30
C PRO A 98 9.84 17.49 -2.17
N GLU A 99 8.76 17.81 -2.87
CA GLU A 99 7.61 16.92 -3.01
C GLU A 99 8.12 15.61 -3.62
N VAL A 100 8.09 14.52 -2.86
CA VAL A 100 8.55 13.22 -3.42
C VAL A 100 7.38 12.37 -3.89
N LEU A 101 6.28 12.32 -3.15
CA LEU A 101 5.10 11.53 -3.51
C LEU A 101 3.77 12.30 -3.43
N GLY A 102 3.69 13.39 -2.67
CA GLY A 102 2.42 14.10 -2.42
C GLY A 102 1.41 13.24 -1.64
N THR A 103 1.90 12.38 -0.74
CA THR A 103 1.07 11.43 0.02
C THR A 103 1.07 11.70 1.51
N VAL A 104 0.06 11.14 2.18
CA VAL A 104 0.09 10.90 3.63
C VAL A 104 0.23 9.40 3.85
N ASP A 105 1.25 9.03 4.62
CA ASP A 105 1.58 7.65 4.95
C ASP A 105 1.36 7.38 6.43
N PHE A 106 0.87 6.19 6.74
CA PHE A 106 0.82 5.63 8.08
C PHE A 106 1.83 4.50 8.13
N ILE A 107 2.96 4.75 8.79
CA ILE A 107 4.14 3.87 8.80
C ILE A 107 4.22 3.13 10.13
N ASP A 108 4.18 1.80 10.09
CA ASP A 108 4.36 0.94 11.26
C ASP A 108 5.74 1.18 11.87
N GLN A 109 5.81 1.57 13.15
CA GLN A 109 7.07 1.88 13.80
C GLN A 109 7.94 0.64 14.07
N THR A 110 7.39 -0.57 14.02
CA THR A 110 8.13 -1.79 14.34
C THR A 110 9.01 -2.26 13.20
N ASP A 111 8.47 -2.24 11.97
CA ASP A 111 9.14 -2.75 10.77
C ASP A 111 9.30 -1.71 9.65
N GLY A 112 8.83 -0.47 9.87
CA GLY A 112 8.84 0.64 8.93
C GLY A 112 7.96 0.44 7.70
N SER A 113 7.04 -0.53 7.72
CA SER A 113 6.14 -0.77 6.60
C SER A 113 5.05 0.29 6.50
N VAL A 114 4.79 0.77 5.29
CA VAL A 114 3.64 1.64 5.01
C VAL A 114 2.37 0.81 5.09
N VAL A 115 1.55 1.03 6.12
CA VAL A 115 0.29 0.33 6.40
C VAL A 115 -0.85 0.89 5.57
N PHE A 116 -0.92 2.22 5.49
CA PHE A 116 -1.88 2.94 4.67
C PHE A 116 -1.18 4.12 4.01
N ARG A 117 -1.47 4.34 2.74
CA ARG A 117 -0.99 5.48 1.95
C ARG A 117 -2.20 6.06 1.23
N THR A 118 -2.39 7.37 1.34
CA THR A 118 -3.45 8.16 0.68
C THR A 118 -2.85 9.43 0.07
N CYS A 119 -3.59 10.09 -0.80
CA CYS A 119 -3.21 11.38 -1.36
C CYS A 119 -4.41 12.33 -1.42
N LEU A 120 -4.14 13.62 -1.63
CA LEU A 120 -5.18 14.65 -1.66
C LEU A 120 -6.30 14.34 -2.66
N ARG A 121 -5.95 13.71 -3.79
CA ARG A 121 -6.88 13.41 -4.88
C ARG A 121 -8.00 12.45 -4.47
N GLU A 122 -7.73 11.43 -3.68
CA GLU A 122 -8.78 10.47 -3.25
C GLU A 122 -9.41 10.81 -1.90
N LYS A 123 -8.84 11.77 -1.15
CA LYS A 123 -9.33 12.20 0.17
C LYS A 123 -10.85 12.40 0.24
N PRO A 124 -11.53 13.05 -0.74
CA PRO A 124 -12.99 13.20 -0.68
C PRO A 124 -13.79 11.93 -0.95
N ASN A 125 -13.17 10.84 -1.43
CA ASN A 125 -13.85 9.63 -1.89
C ASN A 125 -13.36 8.34 -1.18
N VAL A 126 -12.25 8.39 -0.46
CA VAL A 126 -11.63 7.20 0.14
C VAL A 126 -12.26 6.84 1.48
N VAL A 127 -12.68 5.58 1.62
CA VAL A 127 -13.22 5.02 2.86
C VAL A 127 -12.21 4.05 3.47
N LEU A 128 -11.82 4.30 4.72
CA LEU A 128 -10.92 3.41 5.44
C LEU A 128 -11.71 2.27 6.12
N GLN A 129 -11.56 1.04 5.62
CA GLN A 129 -12.15 -0.13 6.27
C GLN A 129 -11.22 -0.70 7.35
N ILE A 130 -11.72 -0.81 8.57
CA ILE A 130 -11.00 -1.41 9.70
C ILE A 130 -11.57 -2.77 10.11
N GLY A 131 -10.65 -3.70 10.41
CA GLY A 131 -10.94 -4.89 11.20
C GLY A 131 -10.71 -4.57 12.68
N THR A 132 -11.76 -4.65 13.50
CA THR A 132 -11.68 -4.35 14.94
C THR A 132 -12.69 -5.17 15.74
N SER A 133 -12.38 -5.34 17.03
CA SER A 133 -13.22 -6.02 18.01
C SER A 133 -13.31 -5.25 19.33
N CYS A 134 -12.95 -3.97 19.34
CA CYS A 134 -12.88 -3.13 20.52
C CYS A 134 -13.28 -1.68 20.17
N PRO A 135 -14.35 -1.14 20.77
CA PRO A 135 -14.83 0.21 20.48
C PRO A 135 -13.76 1.29 20.68
N GLU A 136 -12.98 1.18 21.76
CA GLU A 136 -11.98 2.18 22.15
C GLU A 136 -10.81 2.21 21.17
N ARG A 137 -10.36 1.04 20.69
CA ARG A 137 -9.32 0.96 19.67
C ARG A 137 -9.81 1.46 18.32
N ALA A 138 -11.02 1.07 17.93
CA ALA A 138 -11.65 1.54 16.70
C ALA A 138 -11.69 3.07 16.66
N LEU A 139 -12.12 3.71 17.76
CA LEU A 139 -12.18 5.16 17.86
C LEU A 139 -10.79 5.82 17.79
N LYS A 140 -9.79 5.26 18.47
CA LYS A 140 -8.40 5.77 18.38
C LYS A 140 -7.87 5.72 16.96
N VAL A 141 -8.13 4.64 16.21
CA VAL A 141 -7.74 4.53 14.80
C VAL A 141 -8.51 5.53 13.94
N ALA A 142 -9.81 5.66 14.14
CA ALA A 142 -10.61 6.63 13.41
C ALA A 142 -10.09 8.06 13.61
N LYS A 143 -9.76 8.44 14.85
CA LYS A 143 -9.14 9.73 15.17
C LYS A 143 -7.78 9.94 14.53
N LEU A 144 -6.98 8.88 14.41
CA LEU A 144 -5.67 8.95 13.75
C LEU A 144 -5.80 9.30 12.26
N VAL A 145 -6.85 8.85 11.58
CA VAL A 145 -7.00 9.00 10.12
C VAL A 145 -8.09 9.99 9.69
N GLU A 146 -8.94 10.51 10.59
CA GLU A 146 -10.18 11.23 10.23
C GLU A 146 -9.96 12.48 9.35
N ASN A 147 -8.74 13.01 9.32
CA ASN A 147 -8.38 14.17 8.51
C ASN A 147 -7.83 13.82 7.12
N ASP A 148 -7.67 12.53 6.79
CA ASP A 148 -7.03 12.05 5.57
C ASP A 148 -7.95 11.14 4.72
N VAL A 149 -9.15 10.84 5.23
CA VAL A 149 -10.14 9.97 4.59
C VAL A 149 -11.54 10.58 4.65
N ALA A 150 -12.43 10.15 3.76
CA ALA A 150 -13.80 10.65 3.67
C ALA A 150 -14.74 10.00 4.69
N ALA A 151 -14.48 8.74 5.06
CA ALA A 151 -15.31 7.96 5.99
C ALA A 151 -14.55 6.78 6.61
N ILE A 152 -15.11 6.21 7.68
CA ILE A 152 -14.67 4.96 8.31
C ILE A 152 -15.69 3.86 8.00
N ASP A 153 -15.21 2.65 7.74
CA ASP A 153 -16.04 1.45 7.63
C ASP A 153 -15.56 0.36 8.59
N VAL A 154 -16.50 -0.38 9.19
CA VAL A 154 -16.17 -1.56 10.00
C VAL A 154 -16.46 -2.84 9.21
N ASN A 155 -15.44 -3.68 9.05
CA ASN A 155 -15.60 -5.00 8.46
C ASN A 155 -16.28 -5.95 9.45
N MET A 156 -17.48 -6.40 9.09
CA MET A 156 -18.22 -7.44 9.81
C MET A 156 -18.51 -8.66 8.90
N GLY A 157 -17.82 -8.77 7.77
CA GLY A 157 -18.09 -9.78 6.74
C GLY A 157 -16.95 -10.78 6.47
N CYS A 158 -15.74 -10.52 6.97
CA CYS A 158 -14.56 -11.36 6.72
C CYS A 158 -14.67 -12.73 7.42
N PRO A 159 -14.73 -13.86 6.68
CA PRO A 159 -14.85 -15.19 7.27
C PRO A 159 -13.48 -15.86 7.54
N LYS A 160 -12.37 -15.15 7.34
CA LYS A 160 -11.04 -15.73 7.49
C LYS A 160 -10.75 -16.04 8.96
N GLU A 161 -10.07 -17.15 9.20
CA GLU A 161 -9.82 -17.68 10.55
C GLU A 161 -9.13 -16.66 11.48
N PHE A 162 -8.14 -15.91 10.98
CA PHE A 162 -7.46 -14.88 11.78
C PHE A 162 -8.42 -13.78 12.26
N SER A 163 -9.42 -13.42 11.45
CA SER A 163 -10.42 -12.41 11.78
C SER A 163 -11.35 -12.95 12.86
N ILE A 164 -11.83 -14.19 12.69
CA ILE A 164 -12.74 -14.85 13.63
C ILE A 164 -12.07 -15.03 14.99
N LYS A 165 -10.83 -15.55 15.03
CA LYS A 165 -10.05 -15.70 16.28
C LYS A 165 -9.78 -14.36 16.97
N GLY A 166 -9.63 -13.28 16.21
CA GLY A 166 -9.51 -11.92 16.75
C GLY A 166 -10.84 -11.29 17.21
N GLY A 167 -11.97 -11.98 17.04
CA GLY A 167 -13.31 -11.46 17.34
C GLY A 167 -13.77 -10.34 16.39
N MET A 168 -13.22 -10.29 15.18
CA MET A 168 -13.46 -9.28 14.14
C MET A 168 -14.17 -9.91 12.92
N GLY A 169 -14.59 -9.11 11.94
CA GLY A 169 -15.19 -9.62 10.71
C GLY A 169 -16.49 -10.36 11.01
N SER A 170 -16.71 -11.53 10.41
CA SER A 170 -17.98 -12.26 10.56
C SER A 170 -18.26 -12.74 11.99
N ALA A 171 -17.27 -12.71 12.90
CA ALA A 171 -17.51 -13.02 14.31
C ALA A 171 -18.35 -11.96 15.04
N LEU A 172 -18.42 -10.73 14.50
CA LEU A 172 -19.28 -9.67 15.02
C LEU A 172 -20.76 -9.92 14.70
N LEU A 173 -21.07 -10.69 13.64
CA LEU A 173 -22.45 -11.01 13.27
C LEU A 173 -23.17 -11.86 14.32
N SER A 174 -22.41 -12.67 15.09
CA SER A 174 -22.93 -13.44 16.23
C SER A 174 -22.81 -12.69 17.56
N GLN A 175 -22.37 -11.41 17.55
CA GLN A 175 -22.25 -10.55 18.73
C GLN A 175 -22.86 -9.15 18.45
N PRO A 176 -24.19 -9.06 18.19
CA PRO A 176 -24.81 -7.81 17.76
C PRO A 176 -24.64 -6.65 18.74
N GLU A 177 -24.64 -6.90 20.05
CA GLU A 177 -24.39 -5.86 21.07
C GLU A 177 -22.99 -5.26 20.95
N LYS A 178 -21.99 -6.11 20.73
CA LYS A 178 -20.59 -5.68 20.54
C LYS A 178 -20.44 -4.87 19.25
N ALA A 179 -21.07 -5.33 18.17
CA ALA A 179 -21.10 -4.62 16.90
C ALA A 179 -21.73 -3.23 17.06
N GLN A 180 -22.88 -3.15 17.74
CA GLN A 180 -23.56 -1.88 18.02
C GLN A 180 -22.71 -0.94 18.89
N ASN A 181 -22.02 -1.46 19.90
CA ASN A 181 -21.15 -0.66 20.76
C ASN A 181 -19.97 -0.06 19.96
N ILE A 182 -19.34 -0.84 19.08
CA ILE A 182 -18.28 -0.35 18.19
C ILE A 182 -18.81 0.78 17.31
N LEU A 183 -19.94 0.57 16.63
CA LEU A 183 -20.51 1.55 15.71
C LEU A 183 -20.96 2.82 16.44
N THR A 184 -21.69 2.69 17.55
CA THR A 184 -22.15 3.82 18.36
C THR A 184 -20.99 4.67 18.85
N THR A 185 -19.89 4.03 19.28
CA THR A 185 -18.68 4.72 19.72
C THR A 185 -18.02 5.48 18.58
N LEU A 186 -17.92 4.89 17.39
CA LEU A 186 -17.37 5.56 16.20
C LEU A 186 -18.25 6.72 15.74
N VAL A 187 -19.57 6.51 15.63
CA VAL A 187 -20.53 7.54 15.19
C VAL A 187 -20.51 8.75 16.12
N ARG A 188 -20.48 8.54 17.44
CA ARG A 188 -20.41 9.62 18.43
C ARG A 188 -19.04 10.29 18.49
N GLY A 189 -17.97 9.54 18.21
CA GLY A 189 -16.60 9.98 18.40
C GLY A 189 -15.93 10.60 17.18
N THR A 190 -16.50 10.50 15.98
CA THR A 190 -15.86 10.95 14.72
C THR A 190 -16.67 12.04 14.02
N LYS A 191 -15.98 12.86 13.21
CA LYS A 191 -16.64 13.93 12.43
C LYS A 191 -17.11 13.47 11.04
N ILE A 192 -16.56 12.36 10.57
CA ILE A 192 -16.81 11.78 9.25
C ILE A 192 -17.89 10.69 9.34
N PRO A 193 -18.53 10.30 8.22
CA PRO A 193 -19.45 9.15 8.18
C PRO A 193 -18.81 7.87 8.70
N VAL A 194 -19.64 7.05 9.33
CA VAL A 194 -19.30 5.68 9.72
C VAL A 194 -20.23 4.74 8.98
N THR A 195 -19.68 3.71 8.38
CA THR A 195 -20.40 2.66 7.66
C THR A 195 -20.00 1.28 8.19
N CYS A 196 -20.73 0.24 7.79
CA CYS A 196 -20.26 -1.12 7.99
C CYS A 196 -20.59 -2.01 6.79
N LYS A 197 -19.79 -3.07 6.64
CA LYS A 197 -19.98 -4.09 5.61
C LYS A 197 -20.22 -5.44 6.24
N ILE A 198 -21.37 -6.05 5.93
CA ILE A 198 -21.79 -7.34 6.48
C ILE A 198 -21.96 -8.42 5.40
N ARG A 199 -22.16 -9.65 5.86
CA ARG A 199 -22.75 -10.76 5.10
C ARG A 199 -24.15 -11.03 5.64
N ILE A 200 -25.03 -11.58 4.81
CA ILE A 200 -26.36 -12.03 5.25
C ILE A 200 -26.25 -13.21 6.24
N LEU A 201 -27.30 -13.39 7.04
CA LEU A 201 -27.48 -14.56 7.91
C LEU A 201 -28.32 -15.64 7.20
N PRO A 202 -28.34 -16.89 7.70
CA PRO A 202 -29.10 -17.97 7.05
C PRO A 202 -30.62 -17.70 6.98
N GLN A 203 -31.18 -17.02 7.97
CA GLN A 203 -32.60 -16.63 7.97
C GLN A 203 -32.75 -15.15 7.61
N LEU A 204 -33.78 -14.86 6.81
CA LEU A 204 -34.12 -13.49 6.42
C LEU A 204 -34.45 -12.64 7.65
N ALA A 205 -35.26 -13.17 8.58
CA ALA A 205 -35.66 -12.46 9.79
C ALA A 205 -34.45 -11.98 10.61
N ASP A 206 -33.49 -12.87 10.87
CA ASP A 206 -32.26 -12.54 11.59
C ASP A 206 -31.43 -11.47 10.86
N THR A 207 -31.38 -11.55 9.52
CA THR A 207 -30.68 -10.55 8.71
C THR A 207 -31.33 -9.17 8.84
N LEU A 208 -32.65 -9.10 8.78
CA LEU A 208 -33.40 -7.84 8.93
C LEU A 208 -33.25 -7.27 10.35
N GLU A 209 -33.37 -8.10 11.38
CA GLU A 209 -33.19 -7.69 12.78
C GLU A 209 -31.79 -7.12 13.02
N LEU A 210 -30.75 -7.83 12.56
CA LEU A 210 -29.37 -7.35 12.65
C LEU A 210 -29.19 -6.01 11.92
N CYS A 211 -29.71 -5.90 10.69
CA CYS A 211 -29.60 -4.68 9.90
C CYS A 211 -30.28 -3.47 10.59
N HIS A 212 -31.47 -3.66 11.16
CA HIS A 212 -32.13 -2.62 11.95
C HIS A 212 -31.33 -2.23 13.20
N ALA A 213 -30.79 -3.21 13.93
CA ALA A 213 -29.97 -2.94 15.11
C ALA A 213 -28.72 -2.12 14.76
N LEU A 214 -28.03 -2.46 13.66
CA LEU A 214 -26.86 -1.72 13.20
C LEU A 214 -27.24 -0.31 12.70
N ALA A 215 -28.34 -0.16 11.95
CA ALA A 215 -28.80 1.14 11.46
C ALA A 215 -29.13 2.12 12.60
N ARG A 216 -29.74 1.65 13.70
CA ARG A 216 -30.07 2.46 14.90
C ARG A 216 -28.86 3.08 15.59
N THR A 217 -27.65 2.61 15.31
CA THR A 217 -26.41 3.19 15.87
C THR A 217 -26.06 4.55 15.25
N GLY A 218 -26.70 4.92 14.14
CA GLY A 218 -26.46 6.18 13.42
C GLY A 218 -25.40 6.08 12.32
N ILE A 219 -25.08 4.87 11.85
CA ILE A 219 -24.25 4.70 10.64
C ILE A 219 -24.91 5.35 9.42
N SER A 220 -24.08 5.85 8.51
CA SER A 220 -24.54 6.60 7.33
C SER A 220 -24.94 5.72 6.15
N ALA A 221 -24.50 4.46 6.11
CA ALA A 221 -24.86 3.46 5.11
C ALA A 221 -24.43 2.07 5.57
N ILE A 222 -25.01 1.03 4.97
CA ILE A 222 -24.65 -0.36 5.20
C ILE A 222 -24.43 -1.10 3.87
N ALA A 223 -23.31 -1.80 3.75
CA ALA A 223 -23.00 -2.64 2.59
C ALA A 223 -23.32 -4.11 2.87
N ILE A 224 -24.16 -4.72 2.02
CA ILE A 224 -24.62 -6.10 2.18
C ILE A 224 -23.99 -6.98 1.10
N HIS A 225 -23.14 -7.93 1.51
CA HIS A 225 -22.78 -9.05 0.65
C HIS A 225 -23.89 -10.11 0.76
N GLY A 226 -24.62 -10.34 -0.33
CA GLY A 226 -25.71 -11.33 -0.43
C GLY A 226 -25.27 -12.79 -0.42
N ARG A 227 -24.29 -13.13 0.41
CA ARG A 227 -23.87 -14.51 0.68
C ARG A 227 -23.63 -14.68 2.17
N THR A 228 -24.06 -15.81 2.72
CA THR A 228 -23.78 -16.21 4.09
C THR A 228 -22.28 -16.44 4.32
N ARG A 229 -21.86 -16.64 5.57
CA ARG A 229 -20.44 -16.88 5.92
C ARG A 229 -19.85 -18.11 5.22
N GLU A 230 -20.64 -19.18 5.11
CA GLU A 230 -20.19 -20.45 4.54
C GLU A 230 -20.22 -20.43 3.01
N GLU A 231 -21.06 -19.59 2.41
CA GLU A 231 -21.16 -19.45 0.97
C GLU A 231 -19.91 -18.82 0.34
N ARG A 232 -19.36 -19.58 -0.60
CA ARG A 232 -18.21 -19.26 -1.44
C ARG A 232 -18.62 -18.59 -2.75
N PRO A 233 -17.67 -17.98 -3.50
CA PRO A 233 -17.99 -17.21 -4.69
C PRO A 233 -18.65 -17.98 -5.85
N GLN A 234 -18.64 -19.32 -5.82
CA GLN A 234 -19.38 -20.16 -6.75
C GLN A 234 -20.88 -20.21 -6.48
N HIS A 235 -21.32 -20.00 -5.23
CA HIS A 235 -22.73 -19.93 -4.87
C HIS A 235 -23.34 -18.64 -5.43
N ALA A 236 -24.64 -18.71 -5.74
CA ALA A 236 -25.42 -17.57 -6.19
C ALA A 236 -25.42 -16.45 -5.14
N ASN A 237 -25.70 -15.22 -5.58
CA ASN A 237 -25.93 -14.10 -4.68
C ASN A 237 -27.44 -14.02 -4.38
N HIS A 238 -27.79 -13.88 -3.11
CA HIS A 238 -29.18 -13.74 -2.65
C HIS A 238 -29.64 -12.28 -2.80
N ASN A 239 -29.94 -11.89 -4.04
CA ASN A 239 -30.35 -10.52 -4.38
C ASN A 239 -31.70 -10.15 -3.75
N ASP A 240 -32.58 -11.13 -3.56
CA ASP A 240 -33.87 -11.03 -2.88
C ASP A 240 -33.73 -10.63 -1.41
N ILE A 241 -32.77 -11.23 -0.68
CA ILE A 241 -32.49 -10.85 0.71
C ILE A 241 -31.93 -9.42 0.78
N ILE A 242 -31.01 -9.06 -0.12
CA ILE A 242 -30.50 -7.68 -0.20
C ILE A 242 -31.66 -6.70 -0.44
N LYS A 243 -32.59 -7.05 -1.34
CA LYS A 243 -33.77 -6.23 -1.66
C LYS A 243 -34.69 -6.06 -0.45
N ALA A 244 -34.94 -7.12 0.30
CA ALA A 244 -35.73 -7.04 1.53
C ALA A 244 -35.09 -6.09 2.57
N VAL A 245 -33.75 -6.12 2.71
CA VAL A 245 -33.02 -5.17 3.59
C VAL A 245 -33.15 -3.74 3.07
N ALA A 246 -32.97 -3.52 1.77
CA ALA A 246 -33.08 -2.18 1.17
C ALA A 246 -34.48 -1.55 1.33
N GLN A 247 -35.53 -2.38 1.38
CA GLN A 247 -36.90 -1.91 1.59
C GLN A 247 -37.23 -1.60 3.06
N CYS A 248 -36.45 -2.13 4.02
CA CYS A 248 -36.74 -1.98 5.45
C CYS A 248 -35.93 -0.88 6.15
N LEU A 249 -34.83 -0.42 5.55
CA LEU A 249 -33.94 0.58 6.14
C LEU A 249 -34.14 1.96 5.53
N ASP A 250 -34.13 2.99 6.38
CA ASP A 250 -34.16 4.39 5.95
C ASP A 250 -32.78 4.91 5.51
N ILE A 251 -31.70 4.19 5.84
CA ILE A 251 -30.34 4.53 5.44
C ILE A 251 -29.97 3.88 4.10
N PRO A 252 -29.05 4.48 3.32
CA PRO A 252 -28.56 3.90 2.07
C PRO A 252 -28.02 2.46 2.26
N VAL A 253 -28.59 1.52 1.49
CA VAL A 253 -28.09 0.15 1.38
C VAL A 253 -27.27 -0.01 0.11
N ILE A 254 -26.07 -0.59 0.25
CA ILE A 254 -25.11 -0.79 -0.84
C ILE A 254 -25.06 -2.29 -1.18
N ALA A 255 -25.47 -2.64 -2.41
CA ALA A 255 -25.47 -4.03 -2.87
C ALA A 255 -24.06 -4.52 -3.19
N ASN A 256 -23.71 -5.72 -2.73
CA ASN A 256 -22.44 -6.37 -3.03
C ASN A 256 -22.60 -7.87 -3.29
N GLY A 257 -21.66 -8.42 -4.08
CA GLY A 257 -21.57 -9.86 -4.36
C GLY A 257 -21.87 -10.25 -5.81
N GLY A 258 -22.37 -9.33 -6.63
CA GLY A 258 -22.76 -9.56 -8.03
C GLY A 258 -21.62 -9.61 -9.06
N SER A 259 -20.34 -9.65 -8.68
CA SER A 259 -19.23 -9.57 -9.66
C SER A 259 -19.18 -10.68 -10.73
N LYS A 260 -19.97 -11.76 -10.61
CA LYS A 260 -20.12 -12.76 -11.68
C LYS A 260 -21.21 -12.39 -12.70
N GLU A 261 -22.15 -11.53 -12.29
CA GLU A 261 -23.27 -11.04 -13.07
C GLU A 261 -22.95 -9.69 -13.74
N ILE A 262 -21.80 -9.09 -13.40
CA ILE A 262 -21.38 -7.76 -13.86
C ILE A 262 -20.13 -7.92 -14.72
N ASP A 263 -20.34 -7.90 -16.03
CA ASP A 263 -19.27 -7.92 -17.04
C ASP A 263 -19.11 -6.58 -17.75
N ARG A 264 -20.08 -5.68 -17.74
CA ARG A 264 -19.95 -4.33 -18.31
C ARG A 264 -20.57 -3.28 -17.41
N TYR A 265 -20.37 -2.01 -17.76
CA TYR A 265 -20.85 -0.89 -16.95
C TYR A 265 -22.37 -0.91 -16.80
N GLU A 266 -23.10 -1.26 -17.86
CA GLU A 266 -24.57 -1.30 -17.87
C GLU A 266 -25.13 -2.34 -16.89
N ASP A 267 -24.42 -3.45 -16.66
CA ASP A 267 -24.85 -4.50 -15.73
C ASP A 267 -24.88 -4.00 -14.27
N ILE A 268 -24.15 -2.92 -13.96
CA ILE A 268 -24.18 -2.28 -12.64
C ILE A 268 -25.59 -1.75 -12.36
N ALA A 269 -26.22 -1.12 -13.36
CA ALA A 269 -27.59 -0.61 -13.24
C ALA A 269 -28.60 -1.76 -13.10
N THR A 270 -28.42 -2.84 -13.87
CA THR A 270 -29.26 -4.05 -13.76
C THR A 270 -29.16 -4.68 -12.37
N PHE A 271 -27.94 -4.84 -11.85
CA PHE A 271 -27.73 -5.39 -10.51
C PHE A 271 -28.34 -4.48 -9.42
N LYS A 272 -28.17 -3.16 -9.55
CA LYS A 272 -28.78 -2.17 -8.65
C LYS A 272 -30.31 -2.29 -8.62
N GLN A 273 -30.93 -2.41 -9.80
CA GLN A 273 -32.39 -2.57 -9.93
C GLN A 273 -32.86 -3.90 -9.32
N ALA A 274 -32.14 -5.00 -9.58
CA ALA A 274 -32.48 -6.31 -9.06
C ALA A 274 -32.48 -6.35 -7.52
N THR A 275 -31.54 -5.65 -6.88
CA THR A 275 -31.43 -5.58 -5.42
C THR A 275 -32.20 -4.41 -4.80
N GLY A 276 -32.80 -3.52 -5.59
CA GLY A 276 -33.50 -2.32 -5.08
C GLY A 276 -32.63 -1.39 -4.22
N CYS A 277 -31.30 -1.45 -4.35
CA CYS A 277 -30.38 -0.73 -3.48
C CYS A 277 -30.07 0.69 -3.99
N SER A 278 -29.68 1.55 -3.07
CA SER A 278 -29.23 2.92 -3.38
C SER A 278 -27.97 2.95 -4.25
N SER A 279 -27.06 1.99 -4.03
CA SER A 279 -25.71 1.98 -4.58
C SER A 279 -25.19 0.56 -4.79
N VAL A 280 -24.14 0.41 -5.59
CA VAL A 280 -23.51 -0.88 -5.90
C VAL A 280 -22.03 -0.84 -5.59
N MET A 281 -21.53 -1.90 -4.96
CA MET A 281 -20.13 -2.09 -4.62
C MET A 281 -19.54 -3.30 -5.35
N LEU A 282 -18.44 -3.07 -6.09
CA LEU A 282 -17.78 -4.03 -6.97
C LEU A 282 -16.41 -4.47 -6.42
N ALA A 283 -16.21 -5.79 -6.32
CA ALA A 283 -14.94 -6.37 -5.87
C ALA A 283 -14.20 -7.06 -7.02
N ARG A 284 -14.53 -8.33 -7.29
CA ARG A 284 -13.79 -9.16 -8.26
C ARG A 284 -13.81 -8.63 -9.68
N ALA A 285 -14.94 -8.07 -10.13
CA ALA A 285 -15.05 -7.48 -11.46
C ALA A 285 -14.00 -6.37 -11.65
N ALA A 286 -13.88 -5.47 -10.67
CA ALA A 286 -12.87 -4.41 -10.66
C ALA A 286 -11.43 -4.94 -10.48
N GLN A 287 -11.24 -5.99 -9.69
CA GLN A 287 -9.93 -6.64 -9.53
C GLN A 287 -9.43 -7.26 -10.84
N TRP A 288 -10.32 -7.87 -11.63
CA TRP A 288 -9.97 -8.48 -12.91
C TRP A 288 -9.73 -7.44 -13.99
N ASN A 289 -10.62 -6.44 -14.07
CA ASN A 289 -10.46 -5.31 -14.97
C ASN A 289 -11.13 -4.07 -14.35
N CYS A 290 -10.30 -3.15 -13.85
CA CYS A 290 -10.75 -1.94 -13.16
C CYS A 290 -11.59 -1.03 -14.07
N SER A 291 -11.43 -1.13 -15.40
CA SER A 291 -12.23 -0.36 -16.35
C SER A 291 -13.71 -0.77 -16.42
N VAL A 292 -14.16 -1.75 -15.62
CA VAL A 292 -15.60 -2.04 -15.44
C VAL A 292 -16.40 -0.83 -14.94
N PHE A 293 -15.73 0.15 -14.30
CA PHE A 293 -16.36 1.39 -13.89
C PHE A 293 -16.59 2.38 -15.05
N ARG A 294 -15.94 2.18 -16.22
CA ARG A 294 -16.00 3.14 -17.33
C ARG A 294 -17.36 3.11 -18.02
N PRO A 295 -18.08 4.24 -18.11
CA PRO A 295 -19.31 4.32 -18.89
C PRO A 295 -19.10 4.03 -20.38
N ASP A 296 -17.94 4.39 -20.93
CA ASP A 296 -17.61 4.18 -22.35
C ASP A 296 -17.21 2.73 -22.70
N GLY A 297 -17.34 1.82 -21.74
CA GLY A 297 -17.01 0.41 -21.89
C GLY A 297 -15.60 0.02 -21.41
N LYS A 298 -15.38 -1.29 -21.33
CA LYS A 298 -14.12 -1.87 -20.84
C LYS A 298 -12.96 -1.59 -21.79
N LEU A 299 -11.80 -1.28 -21.21
CA LEU A 299 -10.53 -1.18 -21.93
C LEU A 299 -9.89 -2.56 -22.12
N PRO A 300 -9.07 -2.73 -23.18
CA PRO A 300 -8.14 -3.84 -23.29
C PRO A 300 -7.28 -3.98 -22.03
N LEU A 301 -7.05 -5.22 -21.61
CA LEU A 301 -6.40 -5.50 -20.33
C LEU A 301 -4.98 -4.91 -20.24
N ASP A 302 -4.25 -4.88 -21.36
CA ASP A 302 -2.90 -4.30 -21.39
C ASP A 302 -2.88 -2.81 -21.10
N GLU A 303 -3.87 -2.05 -21.57
CA GLU A 303 -4.00 -0.63 -21.25
C GLU A 303 -4.30 -0.43 -19.76
N VAL A 304 -5.13 -1.29 -19.18
CA VAL A 304 -5.46 -1.26 -17.75
C VAL A 304 -4.23 -1.59 -16.90
N ILE A 305 -3.44 -2.58 -17.28
CA ILE A 305 -2.19 -2.94 -16.60
C ILE A 305 -1.18 -1.79 -16.71
N VAL A 306 -1.03 -1.17 -17.88
CA VAL A 306 -0.14 0.00 -18.09
C VAL A 306 -0.55 1.15 -17.16
N SER A 307 -1.83 1.50 -17.11
CA SER A 307 -2.34 2.56 -16.22
C SER A 307 -2.13 2.22 -14.73
N TYR A 308 -2.37 0.97 -14.33
CA TYR A 308 -2.10 0.52 -12.96
C TYR A 308 -0.60 0.61 -12.61
N LEU A 309 0.28 0.17 -13.52
CA LEU A 309 1.73 0.20 -13.32
C LEU A 309 2.27 1.63 -13.22
N ARG A 310 1.70 2.59 -13.98
CA ARG A 310 2.06 4.01 -13.84
C ARG A 310 1.78 4.54 -12.44
N TYR A 311 0.62 4.23 -11.85
CA TYR A 311 0.37 4.58 -10.45
C TYR A 311 1.28 3.83 -9.47
N ALA A 312 1.58 2.56 -9.75
CA ALA A 312 2.50 1.79 -8.93
C ALA A 312 3.91 2.41 -8.91
N ILE A 313 4.38 2.95 -10.04
CA ILE A 313 5.63 3.69 -10.16
C ILE A 313 5.53 5.03 -9.41
N GLU A 314 4.51 5.83 -9.72
CA GLU A 314 4.37 7.20 -9.20
C GLU A 314 4.25 7.25 -7.68
N TYR A 315 3.59 6.26 -7.08
CA TYR A 315 3.34 6.21 -5.64
C TYR A 315 4.20 5.18 -4.91
N ASP A 316 5.35 4.77 -5.46
CA ASP A 316 6.29 3.80 -4.87
C ASP A 316 5.56 2.59 -4.25
N ASN A 317 4.71 1.95 -5.05
CA ASN A 317 3.94 0.79 -4.60
C ASN A 317 4.87 -0.43 -4.45
N SER A 318 4.57 -1.30 -3.48
CA SER A 318 5.39 -2.50 -3.28
C SER A 318 5.36 -3.36 -4.54
N GLY A 319 6.53 -3.74 -5.05
CA GLY A 319 6.62 -4.69 -6.16
C GLY A 319 5.85 -5.99 -5.89
N SER A 320 5.86 -6.50 -4.65
CA SER A 320 5.09 -7.70 -4.28
C SER A 320 3.57 -7.51 -4.31
N ASN A 321 3.10 -6.29 -4.03
CA ASN A 321 1.69 -5.92 -4.09
C ASN A 321 1.26 -5.69 -5.54
N THR A 322 2.04 -4.91 -6.29
CA THR A 322 1.86 -4.69 -7.73
C THR A 322 1.79 -6.02 -8.46
N LYS A 323 2.72 -6.94 -8.17
CA LYS A 323 2.74 -8.27 -8.78
C LYS A 323 1.44 -9.02 -8.53
N TYR A 324 0.99 -9.06 -7.28
CA TYR A 324 -0.27 -9.71 -6.92
C TYR A 324 -1.45 -9.15 -7.70
N CYS A 325 -1.58 -7.83 -7.82
CA CYS A 325 -2.70 -7.22 -8.53
C CYS A 325 -2.68 -7.57 -10.03
N VAL A 326 -1.52 -7.46 -10.68
CA VAL A 326 -1.38 -7.80 -12.10
C VAL A 326 -1.59 -9.30 -12.34
N GLN A 327 -1.17 -10.21 -11.43
CA GLN A 327 -1.51 -11.64 -11.55
C GLN A 327 -3.02 -11.87 -11.53
N ASN A 328 -3.77 -11.15 -10.68
CA ASN A 328 -5.22 -11.26 -10.63
C ASN A 328 -5.91 -10.65 -11.85
N MET A 329 -5.29 -9.68 -12.51
CA MET A 329 -5.74 -9.16 -13.81
C MET A 329 -5.49 -10.18 -14.92
N LEU A 330 -4.27 -10.74 -14.98
CA LEU A 330 -3.89 -11.72 -16.02
C LEU A 330 -4.70 -13.01 -15.94
N ARG A 331 -5.00 -13.52 -14.74
CA ARG A 331 -5.69 -14.80 -14.53
C ARG A 331 -5.07 -15.92 -15.39
N GLU A 332 -5.80 -16.45 -16.36
CA GLU A 332 -5.38 -17.53 -17.26
C GLU A 332 -4.31 -17.07 -18.26
N LEU A 333 -4.20 -15.76 -18.51
CA LEU A 333 -3.14 -15.18 -19.34
C LEU A 333 -1.75 -15.32 -18.71
N GLN A 334 -1.64 -15.78 -17.46
CA GLN A 334 -0.37 -16.18 -16.86
C GLN A 334 0.31 -17.33 -17.61
N GLU A 335 -0.44 -18.15 -18.35
CA GLU A 335 0.12 -19.25 -19.15
C GLU A 335 0.72 -18.81 -20.49
N THR A 336 0.44 -17.57 -20.91
CA THR A 336 1.03 -16.98 -22.12
C THR A 336 2.53 -16.77 -21.94
N MET A 337 3.27 -16.60 -23.05
CA MET A 337 4.71 -16.31 -22.98
C MET A 337 5.04 -15.07 -22.13
N ARG A 338 4.25 -13.99 -22.26
CA ARG A 338 4.41 -12.79 -21.43
C ARG A 338 4.02 -13.05 -19.98
N GLY A 339 2.94 -13.81 -19.75
CA GLY A 339 2.51 -14.22 -18.41
C GLY A 339 3.59 -15.00 -17.65
N LYS A 340 4.25 -15.96 -18.30
CA LYS A 340 5.35 -16.73 -17.72
C LYS A 340 6.56 -15.84 -17.38
N LYS A 341 6.96 -14.96 -18.31
CA LYS A 341 7.98 -13.93 -18.03
C LYS A 341 7.59 -13.02 -16.86
N PHE A 342 6.30 -12.68 -16.73
CA PHE A 342 5.79 -11.89 -15.62
C PHE A 342 5.91 -12.62 -14.28
N LEU A 343 5.67 -13.94 -14.24
CA LEU A 343 5.84 -14.76 -13.05
C LEU A 343 7.30 -14.82 -12.56
N GLU A 344 8.26 -14.65 -13.46
CA GLU A 344 9.70 -14.65 -13.14
C GLU A 344 10.21 -13.34 -12.55
N THR A 345 9.47 -12.24 -12.70
CA THR A 345 9.88 -10.90 -12.21
C THR A 345 10.03 -10.83 -10.68
N GLN A 346 10.95 -10.02 -10.18
CA GLN A 346 11.19 -9.81 -8.75
C GLN A 346 11.15 -8.33 -8.34
N THR A 347 11.35 -7.41 -9.29
CA THR A 347 11.31 -5.96 -9.04
C THR A 347 10.17 -5.30 -9.80
N LEU A 348 9.73 -4.12 -9.33
CA LEU A 348 8.77 -3.28 -10.04
C LEU A 348 9.28 -2.94 -11.45
N GLU A 349 10.55 -2.59 -11.58
CA GLU A 349 11.18 -2.31 -12.86
C GLU A 349 11.07 -3.49 -13.83
N GLN A 350 11.40 -4.71 -13.40
CA GLN A 350 11.27 -5.91 -14.24
C GLN A 350 9.83 -6.16 -14.68
N MET A 351 8.84 -5.89 -13.82
CA MET A 351 7.43 -5.94 -14.19
C MET A 351 7.09 -4.87 -15.24
N CYS A 352 7.51 -3.64 -15.01
CA CYS A 352 7.28 -2.50 -15.90
C CYS A 352 7.91 -2.68 -17.28
N SER A 353 9.10 -3.29 -17.37
CA SER A 353 9.78 -3.58 -18.63
C SER A 353 8.96 -4.46 -19.58
N LEU A 354 8.11 -5.36 -19.06
CA LEU A 354 7.24 -6.21 -19.90
C LEU A 354 6.14 -5.44 -20.64
N TRP A 355 5.87 -4.20 -20.23
CA TRP A 355 4.96 -3.26 -20.89
C TRP A 355 5.66 -1.97 -21.33
N GLY A 356 7.00 -1.98 -21.50
CA GLY A 356 7.76 -0.83 -21.99
C GLY A 356 7.89 0.33 -21.00
N LEU A 357 7.60 0.13 -19.71
CA LEU A 357 7.69 1.15 -18.66
C LEU A 357 8.94 1.01 -17.78
N GLY A 358 9.89 0.13 -18.13
CA GLY A 358 11.07 -0.17 -17.32
C GLY A 358 11.95 1.06 -17.06
N GLU A 359 12.29 1.79 -18.12
CA GLU A 359 13.12 3.00 -18.03
C GLU A 359 12.44 4.10 -17.22
N GLN A 360 11.14 4.34 -17.46
CA GLN A 360 10.35 5.27 -16.66
C GLN A 360 10.34 4.89 -15.17
N CYS A 361 10.19 3.60 -14.87
CA CYS A 361 10.24 3.10 -13.49
C CYS A 361 11.59 3.38 -12.84
N ARG A 362 12.69 3.10 -13.55
CA ARG A 362 14.06 3.33 -13.06
C ARG A 362 14.31 4.82 -12.81
N GLN A 363 14.01 5.68 -13.78
CA GLN A 363 14.18 7.13 -13.66
C GLN A 363 13.42 7.69 -12.46
N LYS A 364 12.16 7.29 -12.28
CA LYS A 364 11.36 7.74 -11.13
C LYS A 364 11.94 7.25 -9.80
N GLN A 365 12.42 6.02 -9.72
CA GLN A 365 13.06 5.50 -8.50
C GLN A 365 14.34 6.26 -8.15
N VAL A 366 15.16 6.61 -9.14
CA VAL A 366 16.35 7.44 -8.96
C VAL A 366 15.98 8.85 -8.49
N GLU A 367 14.98 9.48 -9.13
CA GLU A 367 14.45 10.80 -8.74
C GLU A 367 13.97 10.80 -7.28
N MET A 368 13.16 9.82 -6.89
CA MET A 368 12.66 9.68 -5.52
C MET A 368 13.80 9.54 -4.50
N LYS A 369 14.81 8.73 -4.82
CA LYS A 369 16.00 8.54 -3.98
C LYS A 369 16.81 9.83 -3.83
N GLN A 370 17.02 10.56 -4.93
CA GLN A 370 17.74 11.85 -4.91
C GLN A 370 17.01 12.90 -4.09
N ARG A 371 15.67 12.88 -4.07
CA ARG A 371 14.84 13.76 -3.24
C ARG A 371 14.72 13.32 -1.78
N GLY A 372 15.45 12.28 -1.37
CA GLY A 372 15.52 11.83 0.03
C GLY A 372 14.33 10.99 0.48
N LEU A 373 13.49 10.48 -0.44
CA LEU A 373 12.58 9.40 -0.08
C LEU A 373 13.42 8.16 0.17
N LEU A 374 13.56 7.80 1.45
CA LEU A 374 14.03 6.48 1.84
C LEU A 374 13.08 5.48 1.20
N GLY A 375 13.57 4.75 0.20
CA GLY A 375 12.77 3.73 -0.45
C GLY A 375 12.43 2.63 0.55
N ARG A 376 11.45 1.79 0.24
CA ARG A 376 11.14 0.60 1.08
C ARG A 376 12.37 -0.27 1.36
N ARG A 377 13.43 -0.17 0.53
CA ARG A 377 14.70 -0.90 0.68
C ARG A 377 15.60 -0.33 1.78
N ASP A 378 15.41 0.91 2.22
CA ASP A 378 16.30 1.63 3.16
C ASP A 378 15.79 1.62 4.61
N VAL A 379 14.79 0.79 4.92
CA VAL A 379 14.18 0.68 6.25
C VAL A 379 15.04 -0.20 7.17
N VAL A 380 15.35 0.30 8.37
CA VAL A 380 16.12 -0.36 9.44
C VAL A 380 15.20 -0.61 10.65
N PRO A 381 15.33 -1.73 11.39
CA PRO A 381 14.51 -1.94 12.60
C PRO A 381 14.69 -0.81 13.62
N ALA A 382 13.60 -0.36 14.23
CA ALA A 382 13.58 0.76 15.17
C ALA A 382 14.42 0.52 16.44
N SER A 383 14.63 -0.75 16.82
CA SER A 383 15.51 -1.14 17.94
C SER A 383 16.98 -0.77 17.74
N LEU A 384 17.38 -0.39 16.51
CA LEU A 384 18.76 -0.06 16.14
C LEU A 384 18.99 1.46 15.91
N GLU A 385 18.00 2.32 16.19
CA GLU A 385 18.15 3.79 16.18
C GLU A 385 18.64 4.31 17.56
N PRO A 386 19.57 5.30 17.58
CA PRO A 386 19.27 6.66 17.14
C PRO A 386 20.11 7.13 15.94
N ARG A 387 19.50 8.03 15.13
CA ARG A 387 20.17 8.86 14.10
C ARG A 387 21.60 9.19 14.50
N LEU A 388 22.56 8.77 13.69
CA LEU A 388 23.97 9.22 13.60
C LEU A 388 24.36 10.34 14.59
N LYS A 389 24.49 10.04 15.89
CA LYS A 389 25.65 10.57 16.60
C LYS A 389 26.79 9.83 15.96
N LYS A 390 27.69 10.54 15.26
CA LYS A 390 28.96 10.02 14.73
C LYS A 390 29.31 8.76 15.50
N ARG A 391 29.07 7.57 14.93
CA ARG A 391 29.84 6.43 15.36
C ARG A 391 31.24 6.89 15.02
N LYS A 392 32.00 7.31 16.03
CA LYS A 392 33.44 7.18 15.97
C LYS A 392 33.60 5.74 15.52
N VAL A 393 34.04 5.58 14.28
CA VAL A 393 34.73 4.36 13.85
C VAL A 393 35.76 4.19 14.95
N GLU A 394 35.50 3.29 15.88
CA GLU A 394 36.48 2.96 16.91
C GLU A 394 37.67 2.43 16.14
N GLU A 395 38.76 3.19 16.21
CA GLU A 395 40.10 2.76 15.85
C GLU A 395 40.40 1.49 16.65
N GLY A 396 40.15 0.33 16.03
CA GLY A 396 40.21 -0.95 16.73
C GLY A 396 39.62 -2.14 15.96
N GLY A 397 39.99 -2.30 14.69
CA GLY A 397 40.06 -3.62 14.03
C GLY A 397 38.77 -4.41 13.79
N ASP A 398 37.82 -3.91 12.99
CA ASP A 398 36.88 -4.75 12.20
C ASP A 398 35.99 -3.90 11.27
N THR A 399 36.55 -3.39 10.16
CA THR A 399 35.76 -2.60 9.19
C THR A 399 34.93 -3.53 8.30
N VAL A 400 33.60 -3.37 8.30
CA VAL A 400 32.70 -4.08 7.39
C VAL A 400 32.53 -3.27 6.12
N THR A 401 32.83 -3.88 4.96
CA THR A 401 32.55 -3.29 3.65
C THR A 401 31.08 -3.51 3.32
N GLU A 402 30.33 -2.42 3.15
CA GLU A 402 28.90 -2.46 2.84
C GLU A 402 28.58 -1.93 1.43
N LEU A 403 27.58 -2.53 0.79
CA LEU A 403 27.02 -2.06 -0.48
C LEU A 403 25.48 -2.18 -0.44
N GLN A 404 24.79 -1.17 -0.96
CA GLN A 404 23.33 -1.18 -1.17
C GLN A 404 22.95 -2.11 -2.32
N CYS A 405 22.99 -3.42 -2.08
CA CYS A 405 22.78 -4.43 -3.11
C CYS A 405 21.74 -5.49 -2.69
N ALA A 406 20.75 -5.69 -3.56
CA ALA A 406 19.70 -6.67 -3.44
C ALA A 406 20.10 -7.98 -4.11
N PHE A 407 19.94 -9.12 -3.41
CA PHE A 407 20.00 -10.42 -4.07
C PHE A 407 18.68 -10.71 -4.79
N LEU A 408 18.76 -10.98 -6.09
CA LEU A 408 17.62 -11.35 -6.94
C LEU A 408 17.81 -12.75 -7.53
N ARG A 409 17.02 -13.73 -7.06
CA ARG A 409 17.20 -15.16 -7.46
C ARG A 409 16.99 -15.39 -8.96
N ASN A 410 16.13 -14.62 -9.61
CA ASN A 410 15.81 -14.79 -11.04
C ASN A 410 16.95 -14.38 -11.97
N VAL A 411 17.98 -13.70 -11.46
CA VAL A 411 19.19 -13.32 -12.20
C VAL A 411 20.11 -14.52 -12.42
N TYR A 412 19.99 -15.56 -11.59
CA TYR A 412 20.90 -16.72 -11.60
C TYR A 412 20.17 -17.93 -12.20
N GLY A 413 20.68 -18.47 -13.31
CA GLY A 413 20.05 -19.57 -14.04
C GLY A 413 20.17 -20.91 -13.31
N SER A 414 21.18 -21.06 -12.45
CA SER A 414 21.48 -22.30 -11.74
C SER A 414 22.06 -22.07 -10.36
N ASP A 415 22.05 -23.10 -9.51
CA ASP A 415 22.55 -23.00 -8.14
C ASP A 415 24.09 -22.84 -8.06
N VAL A 416 24.81 -23.19 -9.13
CA VAL A 416 26.26 -22.97 -9.24
C VAL A 416 26.63 -21.51 -9.48
N GLU A 417 25.69 -20.73 -10.04
CA GLU A 417 25.87 -19.29 -10.28
C GLU A 417 25.52 -18.45 -9.06
N LEU A 418 24.87 -19.02 -8.04
CA LEU A 418 24.49 -18.28 -6.85
C LEU A 418 25.71 -17.64 -6.16
N PRO A 419 25.59 -16.40 -5.63
CA PRO A 419 26.70 -15.69 -5.02
C PRO A 419 27.46 -16.48 -3.95
N LYS A 420 26.76 -17.16 -3.03
CA LYS A 420 27.40 -18.02 -2.01
C LYS A 420 28.20 -19.15 -2.64
N THR A 421 27.67 -19.78 -3.69
CA THR A 421 28.33 -20.90 -4.38
C THR A 421 29.55 -20.42 -5.14
N ARG A 422 29.43 -19.32 -5.89
CA ARG A 422 30.55 -18.66 -6.58
C ARG A 422 31.66 -18.26 -5.60
N LEU A 423 31.30 -17.66 -4.47
CA LEU A 423 32.26 -17.25 -3.45
C LEU A 423 32.97 -18.46 -2.82
N LEU A 424 32.25 -19.53 -2.50
CA LEU A 424 32.84 -20.77 -2.00
C LEU A 424 33.82 -21.39 -3.01
N MET A 425 33.46 -21.44 -4.29
CA MET A 425 34.34 -21.94 -5.35
C MET A 425 35.59 -21.07 -5.50
N TRP A 426 35.44 -19.74 -5.45
CA TRP A 426 36.56 -18.81 -5.49
C TRP A 426 37.49 -18.98 -4.28
N SER A 427 36.97 -19.13 -3.06
CA SER A 427 37.79 -19.35 -1.86
C SER A 427 38.62 -20.63 -1.97
N ARG A 428 38.02 -21.73 -2.46
CA ARG A 428 38.72 -23.00 -2.72
C ARG A 428 39.83 -22.82 -3.76
N LYS A 429 39.54 -22.15 -4.88
CA LYS A 429 40.51 -21.92 -5.96
C LYS A 429 41.71 -21.08 -5.49
N ASN A 430 41.49 -20.11 -4.61
CA ASN A 430 42.52 -19.19 -4.12
C ASN A 430 43.15 -19.63 -2.79
N ARG A 431 42.83 -20.84 -2.29
CA ARG A 431 43.34 -21.39 -1.02
C ARG A 431 43.08 -20.48 0.19
N VAL A 432 41.99 -19.72 0.14
CA VAL A 432 41.49 -18.92 1.26
C VAL A 432 40.56 -19.80 2.11
N ARG A 433 40.49 -19.54 3.42
CA ARG A 433 39.51 -20.20 4.30
C ARG A 433 38.09 -20.05 3.74
N GLN A 434 37.26 -21.06 3.99
CA GLN A 434 35.88 -21.05 3.54
C GLN A 434 35.14 -19.81 4.08
N PRO A 435 34.23 -19.18 3.30
CA PRO A 435 33.48 -18.02 3.75
C PRO A 435 32.63 -18.35 4.99
N GLU A 436 32.74 -17.54 6.04
CA GLU A 436 31.99 -17.70 7.28
C GLU A 436 30.88 -16.65 7.36
N TYR A 437 29.65 -17.09 7.61
CA TYR A 437 28.48 -16.19 7.65
C TYR A 437 27.98 -16.04 9.08
N ASN A 438 27.95 -14.81 9.57
CA ASN A 438 27.24 -14.45 10.78
C ASN A 438 25.94 -13.73 10.40
N THR A 439 24.79 -14.28 10.79
CA THR A 439 23.48 -13.69 10.46
C THR A 439 22.73 -13.33 11.72
N VAL A 440 22.38 -12.05 11.84
CA VAL A 440 21.53 -11.51 12.90
C VAL A 440 20.08 -11.49 12.41
N GLN A 441 19.17 -11.87 13.29
CA GLN A 441 17.73 -11.77 13.07
C GLN A 441 17.14 -10.80 14.10
N GLU A 442 16.43 -9.78 13.62
CA GLU A 442 15.65 -8.85 14.42
C GLU A 442 14.20 -8.94 13.97
N ASP A 443 13.31 -9.44 14.84
CA ASP A 443 11.94 -9.82 14.49
C ASP A 443 11.85 -10.73 13.24
N LYS A 444 11.53 -10.11 12.10
CA LYS A 444 11.30 -10.73 10.80
C LYS A 444 12.37 -10.35 9.77
N LEU A 445 13.38 -9.59 10.20
CA LEU A 445 14.45 -9.01 9.40
C LEU A 445 15.73 -9.83 9.61
N PHE A 446 16.44 -10.16 8.53
CA PHE A 446 17.75 -10.79 8.61
C PHE A 446 18.81 -9.90 7.96
N LYS A 447 19.96 -9.78 8.62
CA LYS A 447 21.18 -9.18 8.07
C LYS A 447 22.34 -10.15 8.24
N SER A 448 23.10 -10.36 7.18
CA SER A 448 24.23 -11.29 7.18
C SER A 448 25.53 -10.54 6.91
N VAL A 449 26.59 -10.92 7.62
CA VAL A 449 27.96 -10.50 7.38
C VAL A 449 28.75 -11.74 7.00
N VAL A 450 29.44 -11.70 5.86
CA VAL A 450 30.36 -12.75 5.43
C VAL A 450 31.79 -12.32 5.73
N THR A 451 32.56 -13.20 6.34
CA THR A 451 34.00 -13.04 6.59
C THR A 451 34.78 -13.88 5.58
N VAL A 452 35.68 -13.24 4.83
CA VAL A 452 36.60 -13.89 3.88
C VAL A 452 37.96 -13.24 4.05
N ASP A 453 38.98 -14.06 4.34
CA ASP A 453 40.37 -13.62 4.53
C ASP A 453 40.53 -12.50 5.58
N GLY A 454 39.82 -12.63 6.71
CA GLY A 454 39.82 -11.63 7.79
C GLY A 454 39.06 -10.33 7.46
N LYS A 455 38.52 -10.18 6.25
CA LYS A 455 37.70 -9.03 5.84
C LYS A 455 36.22 -9.36 5.89
N LYS A 456 35.40 -8.37 6.27
CA LYS A 456 33.95 -8.53 6.46
C LYS A 456 33.17 -7.77 5.40
N TYR A 457 32.11 -8.39 4.88
CA TYR A 457 31.26 -7.82 3.83
C TYR A 457 29.77 -8.02 4.16
N SER A 458 28.94 -7.04 3.85
CA SER A 458 27.49 -7.12 4.12
C SER A 458 26.69 -6.31 3.11
N SER A 459 25.49 -6.79 2.75
CA SER A 459 24.50 -5.92 2.13
C SER A 459 23.93 -4.98 3.19
N SER A 460 23.76 -3.71 2.85
CA SER A 460 23.12 -2.75 3.76
C SER A 460 21.61 -3.02 3.92
N PHE A 461 21.01 -3.86 3.07
CA PHE A 461 19.59 -4.20 3.16
C PHE A 461 19.31 -5.29 4.19
N TRP A 462 18.26 -5.06 4.99
CA TRP A 462 17.63 -6.13 5.75
C TRP A 462 16.66 -6.89 4.83
N SER A 463 16.63 -8.22 4.92
CA SER A 463 16.00 -9.13 3.93
C SER A 463 14.47 -9.00 3.71
N VAL A 464 13.78 -8.01 4.28
CA VAL A 464 12.31 -7.91 4.28
C VAL A 464 11.71 -7.38 2.98
N TYR A 465 12.44 -6.59 2.20
CA TYR A 465 11.78 -5.73 1.21
C TYR A 465 11.90 -6.14 -0.26
N ILE A 466 12.70 -7.16 -0.58
CA ILE A 466 12.86 -7.65 -1.96
C ILE A 466 11.94 -8.85 -2.28
N ARG A 467 11.39 -9.54 -1.27
CA ARG A 467 10.27 -10.49 -1.41
C ARG A 467 9.78 -10.90 -0.03
N GLN A 468 8.60 -11.54 0.01
CA GLN A 468 7.99 -12.15 1.20
C GLN A 468 8.78 -13.35 1.78
N GLU A 469 10.08 -13.46 1.53
CA GLU A 469 10.91 -14.57 1.96
C GLU A 469 11.95 -14.08 2.96
N LYS A 470 11.47 -13.95 4.20
CA LYS A 470 12.19 -13.61 5.42
C LYS A 470 13.13 -14.76 5.79
N ASN A 471 14.19 -14.93 5.01
CA ASN A 471 15.05 -16.10 5.12
C ASN A 471 16.52 -15.70 5.21
N LYS A 472 17.16 -16.19 6.27
CA LYS A 472 18.62 -16.20 6.47
C LYS A 472 19.40 -16.50 5.19
N ARG A 473 18.96 -17.48 4.39
CA ARG A 473 19.64 -17.88 3.14
C ARG A 473 19.81 -16.70 2.17
N TRP A 474 18.83 -15.82 2.06
CA TRP A 474 18.86 -14.69 1.12
C TRP A 474 19.75 -13.56 1.62
N ALA A 475 19.73 -13.30 2.93
CA ALA A 475 20.66 -12.35 3.55
C ALA A 475 22.12 -12.78 3.33
N GLU A 476 22.41 -14.08 3.45
CA GLU A 476 23.74 -14.63 3.16
C GLU A 476 24.12 -14.50 1.67
N GLN A 477 23.18 -14.71 0.74
CA GLN A 477 23.44 -14.46 -0.69
C GLN A 477 23.75 -12.98 -0.96
N GLY A 478 23.05 -12.06 -0.30
CA GLY A 478 23.33 -10.63 -0.38
C GLY A 478 24.74 -10.29 0.13
N ALA A 479 25.14 -10.81 1.29
CA ALA A 479 26.49 -10.61 1.82
C ALA A 479 27.58 -11.19 0.90
N ALA A 480 27.35 -12.39 0.35
CA ALA A 480 28.25 -13.00 -0.61
C ALA A 480 28.39 -12.17 -1.89
N LEU A 481 27.29 -11.56 -2.37
CA LEU A 481 27.29 -10.71 -3.55
C LEU A 481 28.15 -9.45 -3.35
N VAL A 482 28.07 -8.82 -2.17
CA VAL A 482 28.94 -7.69 -1.80
C VAL A 482 30.41 -8.12 -1.75
N CYS A 483 30.70 -9.31 -1.21
CA CYS A 483 32.06 -9.85 -1.20
C CYS A 483 32.59 -10.09 -2.63
N LEU A 484 31.80 -10.70 -3.52
CA LEU A 484 32.19 -10.91 -4.92
C LEU A 484 32.47 -9.59 -5.64
N TRP A 485 31.66 -8.56 -5.40
CA TRP A 485 31.91 -7.21 -5.91
C TRP A 485 33.23 -6.64 -5.39
N ALA A 486 33.47 -6.70 -4.08
CA ALA A 486 34.70 -6.19 -3.48
C ALA A 486 35.96 -6.94 -3.95
N LEU A 487 35.81 -8.20 -4.37
CA LEU A 487 36.87 -9.02 -4.99
C LEU A 487 37.04 -8.75 -6.50
N GLY A 488 36.25 -7.86 -7.10
CA GLY A 488 36.28 -7.58 -8.55
C GLY A 488 35.69 -8.69 -9.42
N LEU A 489 34.94 -9.62 -8.84
CA LEU A 489 34.29 -10.75 -9.53
C LEU A 489 32.87 -10.42 -9.99
N GLU A 490 32.38 -9.23 -9.62
CA GLU A 490 31.09 -8.68 -9.97
C GLU A 490 31.22 -7.16 -10.11
N SER A 491 30.58 -6.55 -11.12
CA SER A 491 30.68 -5.11 -11.38
C SER A 491 29.41 -4.37 -10.98
N ILE A 492 29.54 -3.07 -10.66
CA ILE A 492 28.36 -2.21 -10.39
C ILE A 492 27.46 -2.16 -11.62
N GLU A 493 28.03 -2.10 -12.83
CA GLU A 493 27.27 -2.09 -14.08
C GLU A 493 26.39 -3.34 -14.22
N THR A 494 26.95 -4.53 -13.96
CA THR A 494 26.18 -5.79 -14.02
C THR A 494 25.09 -5.82 -12.94
N LEU A 495 25.41 -5.40 -11.72
CA LEU A 495 24.44 -5.34 -10.61
C LEU A 495 23.30 -4.35 -10.89
N SER A 496 23.61 -3.17 -11.44
CA SER A 496 22.62 -2.17 -11.85
C SER A 496 21.78 -2.67 -13.01
N LYS A 497 22.37 -3.30 -14.03
CA LYS A 497 21.65 -3.91 -15.16
C LYS A 497 20.67 -4.99 -14.70
N HIS A 498 21.02 -5.75 -13.69
CA HIS A 498 20.15 -6.79 -13.12
C HIS A 498 19.11 -6.25 -12.12
N GLY A 499 19.15 -4.95 -11.77
CA GLY A 499 18.25 -4.32 -10.80
C GLY A 499 18.58 -4.65 -9.34
N CYS A 500 19.76 -5.25 -9.10
CA CYS A 500 20.31 -5.51 -7.78
C CYS A 500 20.71 -4.19 -7.09
N ILE A 501 21.10 -3.18 -7.86
CA ILE A 501 21.40 -1.81 -7.40
C ILE A 501 20.52 -0.85 -8.21
N LEU A 502 20.05 0.22 -7.55
CA LEU A 502 19.37 1.35 -8.20
C LEU A 502 20.38 2.31 -8.78
#